data_AF-X0QEN3-F1
#
_entry.id   AF-X0QEN3-F1
#
_cell.length_a   1.000
_cell.length_b   1.000
_cell.length_c   1.000
_cell.angle_alpha   90.00
_cell.angle_beta   90.00
_cell.angle_gamma   90.00
#
_symmetry.space_group_name_H-M   'P 1'
#
loop_
_entity.id
_entity.type
_entity.pdbx_description
1 polymer ?
#
loop_
_entity_poly.entity_id
_entity_poly.type
_entity_poly.pdbx_seq_one_letter_code
_entity_poly.pdbx_strand_id
1 'polypeptide(L)' 'MTKLKESLFSSGKLVAVNDKSYKLTENHLFKTPSGASALVSGRSTNGWIEWKNESGETLDSVYR' A
#
# COMPACT_ATOMS: atom_id res chain seq x y z
N MET A 1 -2.37 15.36 -2.34
CA MET A 1 -2.83 13.97 -2.17
C MET A 1 -2.27 13.15 -3.32
N THR A 2 -1.91 11.89 -3.11
CA THR A 2 -1.32 11.04 -4.17
C THR A 2 -2.41 10.66 -5.18
N LYS A 3 -2.18 10.86 -6.50
CA LYS A 3 -3.15 10.53 -7.57
C LYS A 3 -3.76 9.12 -7.45
N LEU A 4 -2.98 8.16 -6.95
CA LEU A 4 -3.44 6.79 -6.70
C LEU A 4 -4.56 6.71 -5.65
N LYS A 5 -4.43 7.43 -4.53
CA LYS A 5 -5.46 7.45 -3.47
C LYS A 5 -6.77 8.01 -4.01
N GLU A 6 -6.71 9.12 -4.73
CA GLU A 6 -7.88 9.76 -5.34
C GLU A 6 -8.57 8.83 -6.34
N SER A 7 -7.80 8.14 -7.19
CA SER A 7 -8.33 7.17 -8.14
C SER A 7 -9.02 5.98 -7.46
N LEU A 8 -8.42 5.44 -6.39
CA LEU A 8 -9.01 4.34 -5.63
C LEU A 8 -10.26 4.77 -4.85
N PHE A 9 -10.26 5.99 -4.32
CA PHE A 9 -11.41 6.56 -3.64
C PHE A 9 -12.56 6.81 -4.62
N SER A 10 -12.28 7.45 -5.76
CA SER A 10 -13.27 7.74 -6.80
C SER A 10 -13.87 6.48 -7.44
N SER A 11 -13.14 5.36 -7.44
CA SER A 11 -13.62 4.08 -7.96
C SER A 11 -14.36 3.23 -6.91
N GLY A 12 -14.49 3.70 -5.66
CA GLY A 12 -15.13 2.93 -4.58
C GLY A 12 -14.27 1.79 -4.03
N LYS A 13 -13.03 1.64 -4.52
CA LYS A 13 -12.08 0.61 -4.07
C LYS A 13 -11.44 0.94 -2.71
N LEU A 14 -11.46 2.21 -2.33
CA LEU A 14 -10.99 2.71 -1.05
C LEU A 14 -12.11 3.50 -0.37
N VAL A 15 -12.53 3.05 0.79
CA VAL A 15 -13.60 3.68 1.58
C VAL A 15 -13.05 4.19 2.90
N ALA A 16 -13.54 5.34 3.37
CA ALA A 16 -13.23 5.80 4.73
C ALA A 16 -14.00 4.91 5.73
N VAL A 17 -13.30 4.38 6.72
CA VAL A 17 -13.93 3.65 7.85
C VAL A 17 -14.27 4.62 8.98
N ASN A 18 -13.43 5.66 9.14
CA ASN A 18 -13.62 6.79 10.04
C ASN A 18 -12.73 7.96 9.57
N ASP A 19 -12.67 9.05 10.34
CA ASP A 19 -11.92 10.25 10.00
C ASP A 19 -10.40 10.06 9.85
N LYS A 20 -9.86 8.93 10.31
CA LYS A 20 -8.41 8.66 10.36
C LYS A 20 -7.98 7.43 9.57
N SER A 21 -8.91 6.61 9.09
CA SER A 21 -8.58 5.32 8.49
C SER A 21 -9.44 5.02 7.27
N TYR A 22 -8.80 4.32 6.33
CA TYR A 22 -9.41 3.88 5.09
C TYR A 22 -9.25 2.37 4.96
N LYS A 23 -10.18 1.74 4.25
CA LYS A 23 -10.18 0.32 3.96
C LYS A 23 -10.27 0.11 2.46
N LEU A 24 -9.42 -0.78 1.95
CA LEU A 24 -9.59 -1.33 0.61
C LEU A 24 -10.78 -2.31 0.62
N THR A 25 -11.72 -2.13 -0.30
CA THR A 25 -12.93 -2.97 -0.40
C THR A 25 -12.67 -4.27 -1.16
N GLU A 26 -11.59 -4.31 -1.95
CA GLU A 26 -11.16 -5.45 -2.72
C GLU A 26 -9.63 -5.52 -2.80
N ASN A 27 -9.11 -6.65 -3.28
CA ASN A 27 -7.69 -6.82 -3.54
C ASN A 27 -7.24 -5.89 -4.67
N HIS A 28 -6.17 -5.13 -4.45
CA HIS A 28 -5.57 -4.27 -5.45
C HIS A 28 -4.17 -4.74 -5.82
N LEU A 29 -3.94 -5.02 -7.10
CA LEU A 29 -2.61 -5.36 -7.61
C LEU A 29 -1.83 -4.08 -7.91
N PHE A 30 -0.77 -3.84 -7.14
CA PHE A 30 0.12 -2.71 -7.34
C PHE A 30 1.21 -3.03 -8.36
N LYS A 31 1.62 -2.02 -9.15
CA LYS A 31 2.71 -2.16 -10.12
C LYS A 31 4.10 -2.32 -9.49
N THR A 32 4.28 -1.79 -8.27
CA THR A 32 5.56 -1.85 -7.55
C THR A 32 5.34 -2.05 -6.05
N PRO A 33 6.26 -2.72 -5.33
CA PRO A 33 6.21 -2.85 -3.88
C PRO A 33 6.15 -1.48 -3.17
N SER A 34 6.92 -0.49 -3.64
CA SER A 34 6.94 0.86 -3.07
C SER A 34 5.62 1.62 -3.27
N GLY A 35 4.92 1.38 -4.39
CA GLY A 35 3.60 1.97 -4.60
C GLY A 35 2.57 1.45 -3.60
N ALA A 36 2.63 0.15 -3.29
CA ALA A 36 1.79 -0.46 -2.27
C ALA A 36 2.09 0.09 -0.88
N SER A 37 3.37 0.11 -0.47
CA SER A 37 3.77 0.57 0.87
C SER A 37 3.47 2.05 1.06
N ALA A 38 3.62 2.87 0.02
CA ALA A 38 3.30 4.29 0.09
C ALA A 38 1.80 4.56 0.25
N LEU A 39 0.94 3.75 -0.38
CA LEU A 39 -0.50 3.86 -0.19
C LEU A 39 -0.89 3.52 1.26
N VAL A 40 -0.36 2.42 1.80
CA VAL A 40 -0.71 1.92 3.15
C VAL A 40 -0.17 2.85 4.24
N SER A 41 1.07 3.30 4.11
CA SER A 41 1.71 4.18 5.11
C SER A 41 1.34 5.65 4.98
N GLY A 42 0.76 6.07 3.85
CA GLY A 42 0.43 7.47 3.59
C GLY A 42 1.62 8.39 3.35
N ARG A 43 2.84 7.85 3.20
CA ARG A 43 4.09 8.59 2.94
C ARG A 43 4.94 7.88 1.89
N SER A 44 5.93 8.57 1.34
CA SER A 44 6.92 7.91 0.48
C SER A 44 7.71 6.88 1.29
N THR A 45 7.84 5.66 0.77
CA THR A 45 8.51 4.53 1.45
C THR A 45 9.25 3.65 0.44
N ASN A 46 10.20 2.87 0.94
CA ASN A 46 10.88 1.84 0.16
C ASN A 46 10.22 0.48 0.39
N GLY A 47 9.31 0.08 -0.51
CA GLY A 47 8.55 -1.16 -0.36
C GLY A 47 9.42 -2.42 -0.29
N TRP A 48 10.64 -2.40 -0.87
CA TRP A 48 11.56 -3.53 -0.77
C TRP A 48 12.02 -3.83 0.66
N ILE A 49 11.97 -2.84 1.57
CA ILE A 49 12.37 -2.95 2.97
C ILE A 49 11.16 -3.00 3.93
N GLU A 50 10.07 -2.28 3.59
CA GLU A 50 8.88 -2.20 4.45
C GLU A 50 8.12 -3.53 4.53
N TRP A 51 8.05 -4.27 3.42
CA TRP A 51 7.33 -5.54 3.35
C TRP A 51 8.20 -6.67 3.88
N LYS A 52 7.70 -7.36 4.91
CA LYS A 52 8.39 -8.47 5.58
C LYS A 52 7.52 -9.70 5.64
N ASN A 53 8.14 -10.88 5.52
CA ASN A 53 7.46 -12.15 5.78
C ASN A 53 7.32 -12.42 7.29
N GLU A 54 6.75 -13.57 7.65
CA GLU A 54 6.57 -13.97 9.06
C GLU A 54 7.89 -14.13 9.83
N SER A 55 8.99 -14.42 9.12
CA SER A 55 10.35 -14.50 9.66
C SER A 55 11.03 -13.14 9.82
N GLY A 56 10.40 -12.05 9.38
CA GLY A 56 10.95 -10.69 9.42
C GLY A 56 11.89 -10.34 8.26
N GLU A 57 12.06 -11.23 7.28
CA GLU A 57 12.90 -11.02 6.10
C GLU A 57 12.20 -10.08 5.12
N THR A 58 12.95 -9.15 4.54
CA THR A 58 12.41 -8.16 3.60
C THR A 58 12.20 -8.76 2.21
N LEU A 59 11.33 -8.14 1.39
CA LEU A 59 11.20 -8.54 -0.02
C LEU A 59 12.54 -8.48 -0.76
N ASP A 60 13.38 -7.49 -0.45
CA ASP A 60 14.72 -7.41 -1.04
C ASP A 60 15.52 -8.68 -0.74
N SER A 61 15.60 -9.10 0.52
CA SER A 61 16.37 -10.28 0.93
C SER A 61 15.86 -11.61 0.38
N VAL A 62 14.56 -11.71 0.08
CA VAL A 62 13.94 -12.97 -0.38
C VAL A 62 14.01 -13.10 -1.90
N TYR A 63 13.97 -11.98 -2.62
CA TYR A 63 13.84 -11.98 -4.09
C TYR A 63 15.09 -11.45 -4.84
N ARG A 64 16.02 -10.78 -4.16
CA ARG A 64 17.25 -10.23 -4.72
C ARG A 64 18.46 -10.70 -3.91
#